data_AF-A0A1I2CJ86-F1
#
_entry.id   AF-A0A1I2CJ86-F1
#
_cell.length_a   1.000
_cell.length_b   1.000
_cell.length_c   1.000
_cell.angle_alpha   90.00
_cell.angle_beta   90.00
_cell.angle_gamma   90.00
#
_symmetry.space_group_name_H-M   'P 1'
#
loop_
_entity.id
_entity.type
_entity.pdbx_description
1 polymer ?
#
loop_
_entity_poly.entity_id
_entity_poly.type
_entity_poly.pdbx_seq_one_letter_code
_entity_poly.pdbx_strand_id
1 'polypeptide(L)'
;MLIQNPEVILEGGLRQMAREAGCGIRTIYLHWTAGRYGQVYDDYHLCIGRDGTVYVNCGHLTDIKIHTWMRNHSAIGIALCCGADARCWLPVGCDGYETKEACEIADGQKQDCALIDYGTQPPTDIQIEVMADVVAILCEELHLPITPETVMTHCEAAFEDGYGPGDGDPDMRWDLWFLPDSACYGKLQPGGEVLRGKAAFYRDLREQGLVDRHYEENAGLTAAGKVLLAA
;
A
#
# COMPACT_ATOMS: atom_id res chain seq x y z
N MET A 1 -2.87 14.80 9.23
CA MET A 1 -3.90 15.16 10.26
C MET A 1 -5.02 14.12 10.26
N LEU A 2 -5.60 13.75 11.42
CA LEU A 2 -6.70 12.78 11.47
C LEU A 2 -8.02 13.38 10.94
N ILE A 3 -8.68 12.68 10.02
CA ILE A 3 -9.97 13.05 9.45
C ILE A 3 -11.10 12.45 10.30
N GLN A 4 -12.05 13.29 10.72
CA GLN A 4 -13.15 12.87 11.62
C GLN A 4 -14.31 12.19 10.89
N ASN A 5 -14.60 12.62 9.65
CA ASN A 5 -15.69 12.10 8.83
C ASN A 5 -15.14 11.79 7.43
N PRO A 6 -14.41 10.68 7.26
CA PRO A 6 -13.79 10.36 5.99
C PRO A 6 -14.85 9.99 4.94
N GLU A 7 -14.65 10.44 3.71
CA GLU A 7 -15.54 10.15 2.58
C GLU A 7 -15.13 8.84 1.93
N VAL A 8 -16.11 7.97 1.65
CA VAL A 8 -15.89 6.70 0.95
C VAL A 8 -15.96 6.92 -0.55
N ILE A 9 -15.00 6.36 -1.29
CA ILE A 9 -14.98 6.38 -2.74
C ILE A 9 -15.18 4.98 -3.31
N LEU A 10 -16.04 4.88 -4.35
CA LEU A 10 -16.30 3.63 -5.08
C LEU A 10 -15.52 3.63 -6.41
N GLU A 11 -15.46 2.49 -7.11
CA GLU A 11 -14.69 2.36 -8.35
C GLU A 11 -15.02 3.45 -9.38
N GLY A 12 -16.30 3.68 -9.66
CA GLY A 12 -16.72 4.69 -10.65
C GLY A 12 -16.19 6.09 -10.33
N GLY A 13 -16.21 6.48 -9.05
CA GLY A 13 -15.69 7.75 -8.57
C GLY A 13 -14.16 7.81 -8.65
N LEU A 14 -13.47 6.73 -8.26
CA LEU A 14 -12.01 6.64 -8.34
C LEU A 14 -11.52 6.76 -9.78
N ARG A 15 -12.15 6.04 -10.71
CA ARG A 15 -11.87 6.10 -12.14
C ARG A 15 -12.11 7.50 -12.70
N GLN A 16 -13.20 8.15 -12.28
CA GLN A 16 -13.47 9.52 -12.69
C GLN A 16 -12.37 10.48 -12.22
N MET A 17 -11.97 10.42 -10.95
CA MET A 17 -10.90 11.26 -10.41
C MET A 17 -9.56 11.01 -11.13
N ALA A 18 -9.25 9.76 -11.46
CA ALA A 18 -8.04 9.40 -12.22
C ALA A 18 -8.05 10.02 -13.62
N ARG A 19 -9.17 9.92 -14.35
CA ARG A 19 -9.32 10.58 -15.66
C ARG A 19 -9.19 12.10 -15.60
N GLU A 20 -9.74 12.72 -14.56
CA GLU A 20 -9.66 14.16 -14.35
C GLU A 20 -8.22 14.64 -14.07
N ALA A 21 -7.42 13.82 -13.39
CA ALA A 21 -6.01 14.11 -13.14
C ALA A 21 -5.15 14.01 -14.43
N GLY A 22 -5.57 13.17 -15.38
CA GLY A 22 -4.91 12.99 -16.68
C GLY A 22 -3.41 12.71 -16.55
N CYS A 23 -2.59 13.33 -17.40
CA CYS A 23 -1.13 13.15 -17.39
C CYS A 23 -0.41 13.93 -16.27
N GLY A 24 -1.14 14.46 -15.27
CA GLY A 24 -0.57 15.24 -14.16
C GLY A 24 0.17 14.40 -13.10
N ILE A 25 -0.05 13.08 -13.11
CA ILE A 25 0.52 12.12 -12.17
C ILE A 25 1.57 11.26 -12.87
N ARG A 26 2.66 10.98 -12.16
CA ARG A 26 3.80 10.19 -12.63
C ARG A 26 4.10 8.98 -11.75
N THR A 27 3.82 9.09 -10.45
CA THR A 27 4.19 8.07 -9.47
C THR A 27 3.09 7.89 -8.42
N ILE A 28 2.91 6.66 -7.97
CA ILE A 28 2.02 6.28 -6.88
C ILE A 28 2.91 5.74 -5.76
N TYR A 29 2.84 6.36 -4.59
CA TYR A 29 3.54 5.94 -3.38
C TYR A 29 2.61 5.19 -2.43
N LEU A 30 3.06 4.03 -1.99
CA LEU A 30 2.29 3.12 -1.15
C LEU A 30 2.82 3.15 0.28
N HIS A 31 1.89 3.28 1.22
CA HIS A 31 2.17 3.53 2.63
C HIS A 31 1.33 2.62 3.53
N TRP A 32 1.69 2.57 4.79
CA TRP A 32 0.73 2.40 5.86
C TRP A 32 0.68 3.66 6.72
N THR A 33 -0.30 3.78 7.60
CA THR A 33 -0.40 4.94 8.49
C THR A 33 0.49 4.82 9.73
N ALA A 34 1.10 3.65 9.98
CA ALA A 34 1.67 3.27 11.28
C ALA A 34 0.75 3.64 12.46
N GLY A 35 -0.55 3.44 12.23
CA GLY A 35 -1.66 3.96 13.02
C GLY A 35 -2.68 2.86 13.27
N ARG A 36 -3.80 3.22 13.88
CA ARG A 36 -4.86 2.25 14.19
C ARG A 36 -5.79 2.07 12.99
N TYR A 37 -6.37 0.89 12.87
CA TYR A 37 -7.58 0.64 12.08
C TYR A 37 -8.62 1.74 12.35
N GLY A 38 -9.26 2.20 11.27
CA GLY A 38 -10.29 3.25 11.34
C GLY A 38 -9.76 4.67 11.51
N GLN A 39 -8.43 4.87 11.59
CA GLN A 39 -7.83 6.21 11.58
C GLN A 39 -7.40 6.59 10.16
N VAL A 40 -8.14 7.54 9.57
CA VAL A 40 -7.85 8.08 8.23
C VAL A 40 -7.05 9.37 8.37
N TYR A 41 -5.96 9.49 7.62
CA TYR A 41 -5.04 10.63 7.69
C TYR A 41 -5.03 11.42 6.39
N ASP A 42 -5.12 12.75 6.53
CA ASP A 42 -5.13 13.74 5.44
C ASP A 42 -3.81 13.83 4.67
N ASP A 43 -2.75 13.20 5.19
CA ASP A 43 -1.41 13.17 4.61
C ASP A 43 -1.35 12.36 3.31
N TYR A 44 -2.37 11.53 3.05
CA TYR A 44 -2.50 10.67 1.86
C TYR A 44 -3.73 11.08 1.03
N HIS A 45 -3.71 10.80 -0.26
CA HIS A 45 -4.85 11.02 -1.14
C HIS A 45 -5.95 10.00 -0.88
N LEU A 46 -5.54 8.74 -0.72
CA LEU A 46 -6.40 7.61 -0.46
C LEU A 46 -5.97 6.88 0.81
N CYS A 47 -6.93 6.40 1.57
CA CYS A 47 -6.71 5.57 2.75
C CYS A 47 -7.58 4.31 2.67
N ILE A 48 -7.03 3.16 3.04
CA ILE A 48 -7.73 1.87 2.97
C ILE A 48 -7.94 1.35 4.40
N GLY A 49 -9.21 1.27 4.80
CA GLY A 49 -9.65 0.78 6.09
C GLY A 49 -9.36 -0.70 6.31
N ARG A 50 -9.52 -1.16 7.55
CA ARG A 50 -9.29 -2.57 7.95
C ARG A 50 -10.07 -3.58 7.11
N ASP A 51 -11.27 -3.20 6.69
CA ASP A 51 -12.16 -4.06 5.91
C ASP A 51 -11.97 -3.94 4.40
N GLY A 52 -11.10 -3.04 3.94
CA GLY A 52 -10.92 -2.73 2.51
C GLY A 52 -11.75 -1.53 2.03
N THR A 53 -12.49 -0.84 2.90
CA THR A 53 -13.16 0.42 2.51
C THR A 53 -12.11 1.45 2.07
N VAL A 54 -12.29 2.04 0.88
CA VAL A 54 -11.41 3.08 0.36
C VAL A 54 -11.98 4.47 0.68
N TYR A 55 -11.17 5.29 1.33
CA TYR A 55 -11.48 6.67 1.68
C TYR A 55 -10.70 7.63 0.80
N VAL A 56 -11.35 8.72 0.38
CA VAL A 56 -10.74 9.82 -0.37
C VAL A 56 -10.58 11.05 0.51
N ASN A 57 -9.40 11.66 0.45
CA ASN A 57 -9.01 12.77 1.32
C ASN A 57 -8.56 14.02 0.51
N CYS A 58 -8.90 14.08 -0.77
CA CYS A 58 -8.53 15.16 -1.68
C CYS A 58 -9.70 15.53 -2.61
N GLY A 59 -9.71 16.77 -3.11
CA GLY A 59 -10.67 17.18 -4.14
C GLY A 59 -10.21 16.73 -5.53
N HIS A 60 -8.91 16.74 -5.77
CA HIS A 60 -8.28 16.25 -6.99
C HIS A 60 -7.06 15.38 -6.66
N LEU A 61 -6.79 14.35 -7.46
CA LEU A 61 -5.58 13.53 -7.28
C LEU A 61 -4.28 14.28 -7.56
N THR A 62 -4.35 15.50 -8.12
CA THR A 62 -3.22 16.40 -8.32
C THR A 62 -2.97 17.34 -7.13
N ASP A 63 -3.82 17.30 -6.10
CA ASP A 63 -3.63 18.08 -4.87
C ASP A 63 -2.32 17.66 -4.19
N ILE A 64 -1.51 18.62 -3.73
CA ILE A 64 -0.26 18.26 -3.06
C ILE A 64 -0.56 17.74 -1.65
N LYS A 65 -0.17 16.49 -1.40
CA LYS A 65 -0.18 15.84 -0.08
C LYS A 65 1.25 15.63 0.43
N ILE A 66 1.42 15.41 1.73
CA ILE A 66 2.75 15.34 2.38
C ILE A 66 3.08 13.91 2.85
N HIS A 67 2.98 12.94 1.94
CA HIS A 67 3.15 11.51 2.27
C HIS A 67 4.59 11.00 2.11
N THR A 68 5.37 11.52 1.16
CA THR A 68 6.72 11.02 0.85
C THR A 68 7.70 12.18 0.77
N TRP A 69 8.70 12.19 1.63
CA TRP A 69 9.68 13.28 1.67
C TRP A 69 10.35 13.47 0.30
N MET A 70 10.45 14.73 -0.15
CA MET A 70 10.99 15.15 -1.46
C MET A 70 10.30 14.58 -2.73
N ARG A 71 9.21 13.81 -2.61
CA ARG A 71 8.60 13.07 -3.74
C ARG A 71 7.11 13.38 -4.00
N ASN A 72 6.55 14.39 -3.34
CA ASN A 72 5.11 14.69 -3.33
C ASN A 72 4.53 15.37 -4.59
N HIS A 73 5.37 15.81 -5.55
CA HIS A 73 4.87 16.45 -6.77
C HIS A 73 4.52 15.41 -7.84
N SER A 74 3.42 15.63 -8.56
CA SER A 74 2.91 14.68 -9.57
C SER A 74 2.79 13.26 -9.04
N ALA A 75 2.36 13.14 -7.77
CA ALA A 75 2.35 11.88 -7.05
C ALA A 75 1.06 11.67 -6.28
N ILE A 76 0.61 10.42 -6.22
CA ILE A 76 -0.51 9.98 -5.38
C ILE A 76 0.05 9.17 -4.22
N GLY A 77 -0.34 9.52 -3.00
CA GLY A 77 -0.08 8.72 -1.79
C GLY A 77 -1.28 7.90 -1.39
N ILE A 78 -1.11 6.59 -1.21
CA ILE A 78 -2.15 5.63 -0.80
C ILE A 78 -1.68 4.92 0.47
N ALA A 79 -2.49 4.93 1.53
CA ALA A 79 -2.11 4.32 2.80
C ALA A 79 -3.05 3.24 3.29
N LEU A 80 -2.50 2.14 3.80
CA LEU A 80 -3.22 1.19 4.65
C LEU A 80 -3.39 1.77 6.05
N CYS A 81 -4.62 1.87 6.54
CA CYS A 81 -4.91 2.27 7.91
C CYS A 81 -4.62 1.10 8.87
N CYS A 82 -3.35 0.87 9.18
CA CYS A 82 -2.86 -0.21 10.04
C CYS A 82 -1.44 0.09 10.55
N GLY A 83 -0.80 -0.90 11.18
CA GLY A 83 0.59 -0.85 11.65
C GLY A 83 0.76 -0.18 13.01
N ALA A 84 -0.26 -0.21 13.87
CA ALA A 84 -0.16 0.37 15.21
C ALA A 84 0.95 -0.33 16.00
N ASP A 85 1.93 0.46 16.46
CA ASP A 85 3.10 0.01 17.23
C ASP A 85 4.09 -0.86 16.42
N ALA A 86 3.96 -0.89 15.09
CA ALA A 86 4.82 -1.68 14.20
C ALA A 86 6.28 -1.23 14.26
N ARG A 87 7.18 -2.19 14.05
CA ARG A 87 8.63 -2.04 14.11
C ARG A 87 9.30 -2.99 13.13
N CYS A 88 10.50 -2.65 12.72
CA CYS A 88 11.33 -3.57 11.94
C CYS A 88 12.81 -3.32 12.17
N TRP A 89 13.61 -4.36 11.94
CA TRP A 89 15.04 -4.34 12.19
C TRP A 89 15.78 -4.94 10.99
N LEU A 90 16.95 -4.37 10.73
CA LEU A 90 17.90 -4.95 9.79
C LEU A 90 18.44 -6.29 10.27
N PRO A 91 18.84 -7.18 9.35
CA PRO A 91 19.74 -8.28 9.68
C PRO A 91 21.02 -7.75 10.35
N VAL A 92 21.60 -8.54 11.25
CA VAL A 92 22.78 -8.12 12.01
C VAL A 92 23.98 -7.99 11.08
N GLY A 93 24.56 -6.78 11.02
CA GLY A 93 25.76 -6.51 10.22
C GLY A 93 25.50 -6.27 8.74
N CYS A 94 24.23 -6.12 8.32
CA CYS A 94 23.85 -5.79 6.95
C CYS A 94 23.45 -4.31 6.83
N ASP A 95 23.65 -3.74 5.64
CA ASP A 95 22.92 -2.56 5.19
C ASP A 95 21.55 -2.98 4.63
N GLY A 96 20.54 -2.12 4.73
CA GLY A 96 19.16 -2.49 4.39
C GLY A 96 18.92 -2.76 2.90
N TYR A 97 19.75 -2.20 2.03
CA TYR A 97 19.57 -2.24 0.58
C TYR A 97 19.61 -3.65 -0.01
N GLU A 98 20.40 -4.56 0.56
CA GLU A 98 20.57 -5.92 0.02
C GLU A 98 19.66 -6.95 0.70
N THR A 99 18.81 -6.53 1.63
CA THR A 99 17.98 -7.47 2.39
C THR A 99 16.82 -7.97 1.55
N LYS A 100 16.87 -9.27 1.20
CA LYS A 100 15.85 -9.94 0.37
C LYS A 100 14.98 -10.92 1.14
N GLU A 101 15.34 -11.22 2.37
CA GLU A 101 14.62 -12.15 3.22
C GLU A 101 14.14 -11.46 4.48
N ALA A 102 12.92 -11.78 4.89
CA ALA A 102 12.33 -11.30 6.12
C ALA A 102 11.60 -12.42 6.85
N CYS A 103 11.46 -12.22 8.15
CA CYS A 103 10.86 -13.13 9.09
C CYS A 103 10.06 -12.31 10.12
N GLU A 104 8.90 -12.80 10.55
CA GLU A 104 8.17 -12.13 11.63
C GLU A 104 8.86 -12.39 12.98
N ILE A 105 8.83 -11.45 13.92
CA ILE A 105 9.44 -11.64 15.26
C ILE A 105 8.98 -12.93 15.93
N ALA A 106 7.72 -13.34 15.71
CA ALA A 106 7.16 -14.55 16.28
C ALA A 106 7.92 -15.83 15.88
N ASP A 107 8.66 -15.82 14.76
CA ASP A 107 9.44 -16.94 14.25
C ASP A 107 10.83 -17.10 14.92
N GLY A 108 11.12 -16.27 15.92
CA GLY A 108 12.39 -16.25 16.66
C GLY A 108 13.42 -15.27 16.09
N GLN A 109 14.41 -14.90 16.90
CA GLN A 109 15.47 -13.97 16.50
C GLN A 109 16.43 -14.63 15.51
N LYS A 110 16.12 -14.53 14.22
CA LYS A 110 17.07 -14.79 13.14
C LYS A 110 17.98 -13.57 12.95
N GLN A 111 19.25 -13.83 12.68
CA GLN A 111 20.27 -12.77 12.54
C GLN A 111 20.56 -12.43 11.08
N ASP A 112 20.06 -13.25 10.14
CA ASP A 112 20.35 -13.25 8.71
C ASP A 112 19.19 -12.75 7.83
N CYS A 113 18.02 -12.43 8.42
CA CYS A 113 16.88 -11.80 7.73
C CYS A 113 16.44 -10.50 8.42
N ALA A 114 15.71 -9.66 7.67
CA ALA A 114 14.97 -8.55 8.27
C ALA A 114 13.92 -9.11 9.24
N LEU A 115 13.80 -8.47 10.41
CA LEU A 115 12.76 -8.80 11.36
C LEU A 115 11.62 -7.81 11.22
N ILE A 116 10.42 -8.32 11.04
CA ILE A 116 9.21 -7.51 10.89
C ILE A 116 8.29 -7.77 12.08
N ASP A 117 7.85 -6.71 12.74
CA ASP A 117 6.80 -6.71 13.75
C ASP A 117 5.71 -5.77 13.26
N TYR A 118 4.59 -6.32 12.80
CA TYR A 118 3.47 -5.53 12.32
C TYR A 118 2.66 -4.86 13.45
N GLY A 119 3.06 -5.07 14.72
CA GLY A 119 2.47 -4.45 15.88
C GLY A 119 1.09 -5.02 16.22
N THR A 120 0.28 -4.23 16.92
CA THR A 120 -1.00 -4.67 17.48
C THR A 120 -2.14 -4.70 16.46
N GLN A 121 -1.94 -4.09 15.29
CA GLN A 121 -2.96 -3.96 14.24
C GLN A 121 -2.30 -4.15 12.86
N PRO A 122 -1.92 -5.39 12.50
CA PRO A 122 -1.18 -5.69 11.26
C PRO A 122 -1.97 -5.38 9.99
N PRO A 123 -1.34 -5.25 8.81
CA PRO A 123 -2.08 -5.19 7.56
C PRO A 123 -2.94 -6.45 7.41
N THR A 124 -4.19 -6.28 7.00
CA THR A 124 -5.08 -7.40 6.69
C THR A 124 -4.91 -7.83 5.23
N ASP A 125 -5.23 -9.09 4.91
CA ASP A 125 -5.20 -9.57 3.51
C ASP A 125 -6.05 -8.68 2.61
N ILE A 126 -7.26 -8.31 3.04
CA ILE A 126 -8.16 -7.45 2.25
C ILE A 126 -7.58 -6.05 2.02
N GLN A 127 -6.82 -5.49 2.97
CA GLN A 127 -6.14 -4.22 2.77
C GLN A 127 -5.09 -4.31 1.65
N ILE A 128 -4.32 -5.40 1.61
CA ILE A 128 -3.28 -5.63 0.60
C ILE A 128 -3.94 -5.84 -0.77
N GLU A 129 -4.99 -6.66 -0.85
CA GLU A 129 -5.73 -6.92 -2.08
C GLU A 129 -6.37 -5.64 -2.64
N VAL A 130 -7.08 -4.87 -1.81
CA VAL A 130 -7.71 -3.62 -2.25
C VAL A 130 -6.67 -2.58 -2.65
N MET A 131 -5.53 -2.48 -1.96
CA MET A 131 -4.46 -1.57 -2.38
C MET A 131 -3.96 -1.91 -3.79
N ALA A 132 -3.72 -3.19 -4.05
CA ALA A 132 -3.30 -3.65 -5.38
C ALA A 132 -4.36 -3.37 -6.45
N ASP A 133 -5.64 -3.58 -6.15
CA ASP A 133 -6.75 -3.29 -7.07
C ASP A 133 -6.91 -1.79 -7.36
N VAL A 134 -6.82 -0.94 -6.33
CA VAL A 134 -6.79 0.52 -6.48
C VAL A 134 -5.62 0.96 -7.36
N VAL A 135 -4.43 0.40 -7.14
CA VAL A 135 -3.25 0.66 -8.00
C VAL A 135 -3.53 0.26 -9.44
N ALA A 136 -4.16 -0.90 -9.67
CA ALA A 136 -4.51 -1.36 -11.02
C ALA A 136 -5.44 -0.37 -11.73
N ILE A 137 -6.50 0.10 -11.06
CA ILE A 137 -7.43 1.11 -11.58
C ILE A 137 -6.69 2.41 -11.90
N LEU A 138 -5.89 2.92 -10.97
CA LEU A 138 -5.18 4.18 -11.15
C LEU A 138 -4.18 4.10 -12.30
N CYS A 139 -3.39 3.03 -12.39
CA CYS A 139 -2.44 2.83 -13.48
C CYS A 139 -3.14 2.72 -14.85
N GLU A 140 -4.29 2.04 -14.92
CA GLU A 140 -5.10 1.94 -16.14
C GLU A 140 -5.55 3.33 -16.63
N GLU A 141 -6.22 4.08 -15.76
CA GLU A 141 -6.85 5.37 -16.11
C GLU A 141 -5.81 6.50 -16.29
N LEU A 142 -4.69 6.46 -15.58
CA LEU A 142 -3.58 7.41 -15.72
C LEU A 142 -2.59 7.01 -16.83
N HIS A 143 -2.79 5.85 -17.47
CA HIS A 143 -1.89 5.29 -18.47
C HIS A 143 -0.44 5.13 -17.97
N LEU A 144 -0.29 4.73 -16.71
CA LEU A 144 1.00 4.46 -16.10
C LEU A 144 1.31 2.96 -16.18
N PRO A 145 2.53 2.56 -16.57
CA PRO A 145 2.94 1.17 -16.42
C PRO A 145 3.03 0.82 -14.93
N ILE A 146 2.93 -0.46 -14.57
CA ILE A 146 3.12 -0.94 -13.19
C ILE A 146 4.58 -1.38 -13.08
N THR A 147 5.46 -0.47 -12.62
CA THR A 147 6.90 -0.72 -12.46
C THR A 147 7.40 -0.10 -11.16
N PRO A 148 8.61 -0.44 -10.68
CA PRO A 148 9.18 0.18 -9.48
C PRO A 148 9.26 1.71 -9.55
N GLU A 149 9.43 2.30 -10.75
CA GLU A 149 9.55 3.75 -10.94
C GLU A 149 8.20 4.48 -10.87
N THR A 150 7.09 3.78 -11.11
CA THR A 150 5.74 4.36 -11.15
C THR A 150 4.90 3.97 -9.97
N VAL A 151 5.13 2.81 -9.37
CA VAL A 151 4.41 2.29 -8.20
C VAL A 151 5.45 1.84 -7.18
N MET A 152 5.64 2.64 -6.14
CA MET A 152 6.75 2.50 -5.21
C MET A 152 6.24 2.47 -3.78
N THR A 153 6.69 1.51 -2.97
CA THR A 153 6.47 1.59 -1.53
C THR A 153 7.31 2.70 -0.94
N HIS A 154 6.85 3.30 0.15
CA HIS A 154 7.66 4.33 0.81
C HIS A 154 8.98 3.76 1.35
N CYS A 155 9.07 2.47 1.73
CA CYS A 155 10.37 1.86 2.03
C CYS A 155 11.32 1.82 0.83
N GLU A 156 10.85 1.53 -0.39
CA GLU A 156 11.68 1.60 -1.60
C GLU A 156 12.15 3.03 -1.86
N ALA A 157 11.25 4.01 -1.75
CA ALA A 157 11.56 5.42 -1.93
C ALA A 157 12.60 5.91 -0.92
N ALA A 158 12.43 5.51 0.34
CA ALA A 158 13.34 5.81 1.42
C ALA A 158 14.75 5.30 1.09
N PHE A 159 14.87 4.01 0.76
CA PHE A 159 16.14 3.45 0.33
C PHE A 159 16.73 4.23 -0.85
N GLU A 160 16.00 4.53 -1.91
CA GLU A 160 16.56 5.31 -3.03
C GLU A 160 17.13 6.68 -2.60
N ASP A 161 16.52 7.32 -1.60
CA ASP A 161 16.88 8.65 -1.14
C ASP A 161 17.92 8.66 0.00
N GLY A 162 18.42 7.49 0.42
CA GLY A 162 19.45 7.39 1.45
C GLY A 162 18.94 7.61 2.88
N TYR A 163 17.64 7.36 3.11
CA TYR A 163 17.07 7.22 4.45
C TYR A 163 16.30 5.89 4.54
N GLY A 164 16.43 5.09 5.58
CA GLY A 164 15.79 3.77 5.55
C GLY A 164 16.08 2.91 6.77
N PRO A 165 15.57 1.66 6.77
CA PRO A 165 15.93 0.66 7.77
C PRO A 165 17.44 0.67 8.05
N GLY A 166 17.82 1.07 9.27
CA GLY A 166 19.22 1.16 9.70
C GLY A 166 19.76 2.55 10.01
N ASP A 167 19.10 3.62 9.56
CA ASP A 167 19.66 4.97 9.67
C ASP A 167 19.49 5.64 11.04
N GLY A 168 19.11 4.84 12.05
CA GLY A 168 19.02 5.28 13.44
C GLY A 168 17.82 6.17 13.75
N ASP A 169 16.87 6.31 12.82
CA ASP A 169 15.59 7.00 13.06
C ASP A 169 14.82 6.25 14.17
N PRO A 170 14.57 6.87 15.34
CA PRO A 170 13.85 6.24 16.43
C PRO A 170 12.38 5.95 16.10
N ASP A 171 11.83 6.57 15.05
CA ASP A 171 10.46 6.36 14.58
C ASP A 171 10.34 5.23 13.53
N MET A 172 11.27 4.24 13.54
CA MET A 172 11.37 3.00 12.71
C MET A 172 10.05 2.35 12.24
N ARG A 173 9.29 3.05 11.41
CA ARG A 173 8.00 2.65 10.85
C ARG A 173 8.22 2.57 9.35
N TRP A 174 9.06 1.64 8.91
CA TRP A 174 9.42 1.53 7.50
C TRP A 174 8.23 0.96 6.72
N ASP A 175 7.57 1.85 5.99
CA ASP A 175 6.30 1.60 5.31
C ASP A 175 6.41 0.50 4.26
N LEU A 176 5.74 -0.62 4.51
CA LEU A 176 5.55 -1.71 3.55
C LEU A 176 6.86 -2.32 3.02
N TRP A 177 7.91 -2.42 3.84
CA TRP A 177 9.19 -3.03 3.45
C TRP A 177 9.02 -4.49 3.00
N PHE A 178 8.35 -5.28 3.83
CA PHE A 178 7.95 -6.65 3.52
C PHE A 178 6.47 -6.83 3.87
N LEU A 179 5.76 -7.62 3.07
CA LEU A 179 4.35 -7.95 3.25
C LEU A 179 4.14 -9.46 3.17
N PRO A 180 3.17 -10.01 3.92
CA PRO A 180 2.73 -11.38 3.69
C PRO A 180 2.09 -11.48 2.30
N ASP A 181 2.50 -12.49 1.54
CA ASP A 181 1.90 -12.75 0.23
C ASP A 181 1.08 -14.03 0.27
N SER A 182 -0.24 -13.89 0.06
CA SER A 182 -1.17 -15.00 -0.04
C SER A 182 -0.82 -15.98 -1.17
N ALA A 183 -0.23 -15.50 -2.28
CA ALA A 183 0.23 -16.37 -3.37
C ALA A 183 1.45 -17.22 -2.95
N CYS A 184 2.21 -16.77 -1.94
CA CYS A 184 3.33 -17.48 -1.33
C CYS A 184 2.97 -18.10 0.03
N TYR A 185 1.70 -18.47 0.25
CA TYR A 185 1.24 -19.10 1.50
C TYR A 185 1.53 -18.27 2.76
N GLY A 186 1.44 -16.94 2.65
CA GLY A 186 1.66 -16.00 3.75
C GLY A 186 3.14 -15.71 4.05
N LYS A 187 4.08 -16.25 3.26
CA LYS A 187 5.49 -15.91 3.40
C LYS A 187 5.72 -14.41 3.15
N LEU A 188 6.59 -13.80 3.96
CA LEU A 188 7.02 -12.42 3.73
C LEU A 188 7.83 -12.30 2.44
N GLN A 189 7.45 -11.31 1.63
CA GLN A 189 8.10 -10.93 0.37
C GLN A 189 8.29 -9.41 0.34
N PRO A 190 9.23 -8.88 -0.46
CA PRO A 190 9.41 -7.44 -0.61
C PRO A 190 8.08 -6.76 -0.97
N GLY A 191 7.65 -5.78 -0.18
CA GLY A 191 6.28 -5.27 -0.27
C GLY A 191 5.94 -4.64 -1.63
N GLY A 192 6.91 -3.98 -2.26
CA GLY A 192 6.76 -3.47 -3.62
C GLY A 192 6.52 -4.56 -4.66
N GLU A 193 7.21 -5.71 -4.54
CA GLU A 193 6.98 -6.85 -5.44
C GLU A 193 5.59 -7.45 -5.25
N VAL A 194 5.15 -7.61 -4.00
CA VAL A 194 3.80 -8.10 -3.67
C VAL A 194 2.72 -7.21 -4.29
N LEU A 195 2.79 -5.90 -4.03
CA LEU A 195 1.75 -4.95 -4.44
C LEU A 195 1.72 -4.76 -5.95
N ARG A 196 2.89 -4.66 -6.62
CA ARG A 196 2.94 -4.56 -8.08
C ARG A 196 2.51 -5.86 -8.76
N GLY A 197 2.91 -7.02 -8.23
CA GLY A 197 2.50 -8.32 -8.75
C GLY A 197 0.99 -8.52 -8.67
N LYS A 198 0.39 -8.20 -7.53
CA LYS A 198 -1.07 -8.23 -7.34
C LYS A 198 -1.77 -7.19 -8.20
N ALA A 199 -1.24 -5.97 -8.35
CA ALA A 199 -1.84 -4.95 -9.20
C ALA A 199 -1.87 -5.37 -10.68
N ALA A 200 -0.82 -6.03 -11.16
CA ALA A 200 -0.82 -6.62 -12.50
C ALA A 200 -1.89 -7.73 -12.63
N PHE A 201 -2.04 -8.58 -11.62
CA PHE A 201 -3.09 -9.60 -11.57
C PHE A 201 -4.51 -8.99 -11.60
N TYR A 202 -4.79 -7.95 -10.82
CA TYR A 202 -6.09 -7.27 -10.85
C TYR A 202 -6.36 -6.56 -12.18
N ARG A 203 -5.34 -5.95 -12.79
CA ARG A 203 -5.47 -5.38 -14.14
C ARG A 203 -5.92 -6.45 -15.14
N ASP A 204 -5.26 -7.60 -15.14
CA ASP A 204 -5.59 -8.70 -16.05
C ASP A 204 -7.01 -9.27 -15.79
N LEU A 205 -7.43 -9.37 -14.51
CA LEU A 205 -8.79 -9.77 -14.15
C LEU A 205 -9.84 -8.77 -14.65
N ARG A 206 -9.56 -7.47 -14.55
CA ARG A 206 -10.44 -6.39 -15.00
C ARG A 206 -10.58 -6.38 -16.51
N GLU A 207 -9.48 -6.52 -17.24
CA GLU A 207 -9.48 -6.65 -18.71
C GLU A 207 -10.32 -7.83 -19.18
N GLN A 208 -10.34 -8.92 -18.41
CA GLN A 208 -11.14 -10.12 -18.70
C GLN A 208 -12.59 -10.04 -18.19
N GLY A 209 -12.97 -8.99 -17.44
CA GLY A 209 -14.28 -8.89 -16.79
C GLY A 209 -14.53 -9.96 -15.72
N LEU A 210 -13.46 -10.41 -15.03
CA LEU A 210 -13.50 -11.48 -14.03
C LEU A 210 -13.32 -10.99 -12.59
N VAL A 211 -13.07 -9.69 -12.39
CA VAL A 211 -12.80 -9.12 -11.05
C VAL A 211 -13.96 -9.36 -10.07
N ASP A 212 -15.21 -9.16 -10.49
CA ASP A 212 -16.39 -9.38 -9.62
C ASP A 212 -16.48 -10.82 -9.14
N ARG A 213 -16.33 -11.77 -10.07
CA ARG A 213 -16.33 -13.20 -9.75
C ARG A 213 -15.21 -13.55 -8.78
N HIS A 214 -14.02 -12.97 -8.98
CA HIS A 214 -12.88 -13.21 -8.09
C HIS A 214 -13.21 -12.79 -6.65
N TYR A 215 -13.83 -11.62 -6.44
CA TYR A 215 -14.25 -11.20 -5.11
C TYR A 215 -15.39 -12.05 -4.54
N GLU A 216 -16.33 -12.52 -5.37
CA GLU A 216 -17.41 -13.41 -4.94
C GLU A 216 -16.91 -14.78 -4.47
N GLU A 217 -15.99 -15.39 -5.23
CA GLU A 217 -15.44 -16.72 -4.94
C GLU A 217 -14.49 -16.72 -3.73
N ASN A 218 -13.82 -15.60 -3.49
CA ASN A 218 -12.89 -15.44 -2.37
C ASN A 218 -13.54 -14.74 -1.16
N ALA A 219 -14.83 -15.00 -0.88
CA ALA A 219 -15.67 -14.36 0.14
C ALA A 219 -15.14 -14.30 1.60
N GLY A 220 -13.92 -14.77 1.88
CA GLY A 220 -13.14 -14.43 3.09
C GLY A 220 -12.47 -13.03 3.03
N LEU A 221 -12.32 -12.48 1.82
CA LEU A 221 -12.11 -11.06 1.53
C LEU A 221 -13.49 -10.38 1.68
N THR A 222 -13.70 -9.71 2.81
CA THR A 222 -15.04 -9.39 3.34
C THR A 222 -15.96 -8.60 2.39
N ALA A 223 -17.23 -8.47 2.77
CA ALA A 223 -18.26 -7.68 2.08
C ALA A 223 -17.85 -6.21 1.71
N ALA A 224 -16.75 -5.69 2.23
CA ALA A 224 -16.18 -4.40 1.83
C ALA A 224 -15.36 -4.43 0.53
N GLY A 225 -14.84 -5.59 0.09
CA GLY A 225 -14.39 -5.78 -1.31
C GLY A 225 -15.53 -5.56 -2.32
N LYS A 226 -16.78 -5.76 -1.89
CA LYS A 226 -17.98 -5.42 -2.69
C LYS A 226 -18.23 -3.91 -2.79
N VAL A 227 -17.61 -3.07 -1.96
CA VAL A 227 -17.87 -1.61 -1.95
C VAL A 227 -17.15 -0.92 -3.09
N LEU A 228 -15.94 -1.36 -3.49
CA LEU A 228 -15.33 -0.83 -4.71
C LEU A 228 -16.19 -1.17 -5.94
N LEU A 229 -16.76 -2.38 -5.98
CA LEU A 229 -17.50 -2.95 -7.11
C LEU A 229 -19.00 -2.59 -7.19
N ALA A 230 -19.56 -1.84 -6.24
CA ALA A 230 -21.01 -1.63 -6.16
C ALA A 230 -21.59 -0.51 -7.06
N ALA A 231 -20.87 -0.05 -8.10
CA ALA A 231 -21.37 1.00 -9.01
C ALA A 231 -21.12 0.66 -10.48
#